data_AF-A0A2W4RJV8-F1
#
_entry.id   AF-A0A2W4RJV8-F1
#
_cell.length_a   1.000
_cell.length_b   1.000
_cell.length_c   1.000
_cell.angle_alpha   90.00
_cell.angle_beta   90.00
_cell.angle_gamma   90.00
#
_symmetry.space_group_name_H-M   'P 1'
#
loop_
_entity.id
_entity.type
_entity.pdbx_description
1 polymer ?
#
loop_
_entity_poly.entity_id
_entity_poly.type
_entity_poly.pdbx_seq_one_letter_code
_entity_poly.pdbx_strand_id
1 'polypeptide(L)'
;MKRTMVFALGLLFSASVLAGADHYIRKDGTHIQHLKITKQKGEVKVLLDVDFEPTGSETDKPCSTEISGEAKVVSENELHLKKQAQGEAHYCELKILLNGDEAKIEETQDCVRYFTGDFCRFDSEGKVLAKIK
;
A
#
# COMPACT_ATOMS: atom_id res chain seq x y z
N MET A 1 0.79 -38.90 -53.87
CA MET A 1 1.31 -37.73 -53.11
C MET A 1 0.45 -37.54 -51.87
N LYS A 2 0.96 -37.87 -50.69
CA LYS A 2 0.21 -37.76 -49.42
C LYS A 2 0.26 -36.31 -48.93
N ARG A 3 -0.90 -35.70 -48.75
CA ARG A 3 -1.06 -34.33 -48.23
C ARG A 3 -0.92 -34.34 -46.72
N THR A 4 0.17 -33.81 -46.20
CA THR A 4 0.37 -33.65 -44.75
C THR A 4 -0.21 -32.31 -44.34
N MET A 5 -1.38 -32.32 -43.69
CA MET A 5 -1.90 -31.18 -42.94
C MET A 5 -1.00 -30.97 -41.72
N VAL A 6 -0.36 -29.81 -41.63
CA VAL A 6 0.28 -29.36 -40.40
C VAL A 6 -0.76 -28.56 -39.61
N PHE A 7 -1.28 -29.17 -38.55
CA PHE A 7 -2.09 -28.48 -37.54
C PHE A 7 -1.16 -27.55 -36.75
N ALA A 8 -1.34 -26.23 -36.92
CA ALA A 8 -0.68 -25.24 -36.09
C ALA A 8 -1.36 -25.23 -34.71
N LEU A 9 -0.73 -25.89 -33.73
CA LEU A 9 -1.09 -25.78 -32.33
C LEU A 9 -0.64 -24.40 -31.82
N GLY A 10 -1.54 -23.43 -31.82
CA GLY A 10 -1.34 -22.16 -31.14
C GLY A 10 -1.27 -22.41 -29.64
N LEU A 11 -0.06 -22.57 -29.11
CA LEU A 11 0.20 -22.53 -27.67
C LEU A 11 -0.11 -21.11 -27.19
N LEU A 12 -1.33 -20.91 -26.73
CA LEU A 12 -1.70 -19.78 -25.89
C LEU A 12 -0.90 -19.92 -24.59
N PHE A 13 0.27 -19.27 -24.53
CA PHE A 13 0.96 -19.00 -23.29
C PHE A 13 0.12 -18.01 -22.51
N SER A 14 -0.88 -18.52 -21.78
CA SER A 14 -1.53 -17.76 -20.72
C SER A 14 -0.45 -17.43 -19.70
N ALA A 15 0.09 -16.21 -19.77
CA ALA A 15 0.96 -15.68 -18.75
C ALA A 15 0.14 -15.59 -17.46
N SER A 16 0.27 -16.61 -16.61
CA SER A 16 -0.23 -16.61 -15.25
C SER A 16 0.51 -15.50 -14.52
N VAL A 17 -0.03 -14.28 -14.54
CA VAL A 17 0.43 -13.20 -13.67
C VAL A 17 0.14 -13.65 -12.24
N LEU A 18 1.16 -14.21 -11.59
CA LEU A 18 1.13 -14.51 -10.17
C LEU A 18 0.85 -13.21 -9.44
N ALA A 19 -0.28 -13.18 -8.73
CA ALA A 19 -0.64 -12.09 -7.85
C ALA A 19 0.37 -12.02 -6.69
N GLY A 20 1.39 -11.18 -6.83
CA GLY A 20 2.34 -10.89 -5.76
C GLY A 20 1.79 -9.81 -4.83
N ALA A 21 2.00 -9.98 -3.53
CA ALA A 21 1.82 -8.93 -2.55
C ALA A 21 3.17 -8.66 -1.86
N ASP A 22 3.62 -7.41 -1.92
CA ASP A 22 4.75 -6.94 -1.13
C ASP A 22 4.22 -6.41 0.21
N HIS A 23 4.92 -6.73 1.29
CA HIS A 23 4.58 -6.28 2.63
C HIS A 23 5.76 -5.51 3.22
N TYR A 24 5.52 -4.34 3.79
CA TYR A 24 6.52 -3.50 4.47
C TYR A 24 6.01 -3.16 5.86
N ILE A 25 6.87 -3.29 6.87
CA ILE A 25 6.50 -3.06 8.27
C ILE A 25 7.50 -2.10 8.92
N ARG A 26 6.97 -1.14 9.68
CA ARG A 26 7.72 -0.39 10.68
C ARG A 26 7.20 -0.77 12.05
N LYS A 27 8.11 -0.97 13.00
CA LYS A 27 7.82 -1.09 14.43
C LYS A 27 8.67 -0.09 15.17
N ASP A 28 8.04 0.73 16.00
CA ASP A 28 8.69 1.77 16.79
C ASP A 28 8.06 1.77 18.20
N GLY A 29 8.67 1.01 19.11
CA GLY A 29 8.01 0.65 20.36
C GLY A 29 6.72 -0.14 20.10
N THR A 30 5.60 0.40 20.57
CA THR A 30 4.25 -0.14 20.39
C THR A 30 3.55 0.39 19.13
N HIS A 31 4.14 1.33 18.40
CA HIS A 31 3.62 1.79 17.11
C HIS A 31 4.01 0.80 16.01
N ILE A 32 3.01 0.30 15.29
CA ILE A 32 3.14 -0.61 14.15
C ILE A 32 2.51 0.05 12.94
N GLN A 33 3.26 0.09 11.84
CA GLN A 33 2.78 0.50 10.54
C GLN A 33 2.97 -0.66 9.57
N HIS A 34 1.92 -1.08 8.87
CA HIS A 34 2.00 -2.13 7.87
C HIS A 34 1.45 -1.63 6.53
N LEU A 35 2.32 -1.63 5.52
CA LEU A 35 1.99 -1.35 4.14
C LEU A 35 1.95 -2.66 3.34
N LYS A 36 0.85 -2.90 2.63
CA LYS A 36 0.68 -3.98 1.67
C LYS A 36 0.45 -3.41 0.28
N ILE A 37 1.24 -3.86 -0.68
CA ILE A 37 1.11 -3.51 -2.10
C ILE A 37 0.80 -4.77 -2.89
N THR A 38 -0.36 -4.82 -3.53
CA THR A 38 -0.79 -5.96 -4.36
C THR A 38 -0.82 -5.55 -5.82
N LYS A 39 -0.13 -6.29 -6.69
CA LYS A 39 -0.11 -6.03 -8.14
C LYS A 39 -0.84 -7.14 -8.87
N GLN A 40 -1.95 -6.82 -9.54
CA GLN A 40 -2.77 -7.81 -10.26
C GLN A 40 -3.36 -7.21 -11.55
N LYS A 41 -3.14 -7.88 -12.69
CA LYS A 41 -3.81 -7.55 -13.97
C LYS A 41 -3.69 -6.07 -14.39
N GLY A 42 -2.57 -5.43 -14.11
CA GLY A 42 -2.34 -4.01 -14.43
C GLY A 42 -2.86 -3.03 -13.37
N GLU A 43 -3.53 -3.51 -12.32
CA GLU A 43 -3.93 -2.72 -11.16
C GLU A 43 -2.89 -2.84 -10.04
N VAL A 44 -2.68 -1.74 -9.32
CA VAL A 44 -1.92 -1.71 -8.07
C VAL A 44 -2.86 -1.32 -6.95
N LYS A 45 -3.02 -2.19 -5.96
CA LYS A 45 -3.82 -1.93 -4.76
C LYS A 45 -2.91 -1.75 -3.56
N VAL A 46 -3.21 -0.73 -2.77
CA VAL A 46 -2.52 -0.43 -1.52
C VAL A 46 -3.50 -0.65 -0.38
N LEU A 47 -3.00 -1.26 0.69
CA LEU A 47 -3.58 -1.22 2.02
C LEU A 47 -2.49 -0.74 2.97
N LEU A 48 -2.81 0.24 3.79
CA LEU A 48 -1.96 0.72 4.86
C LEU A 48 -2.76 0.71 6.15
N ASP A 49 -2.22 0.07 7.17
CA ASP A 49 -2.75 0.08 8.52
C ASP A 49 -1.71 0.59 9.51
N VAL A 50 -2.22 1.25 10.55
CA VAL A 50 -1.47 1.81 11.66
C VAL A 50 -2.13 1.32 12.93
N ASP A 51 -1.35 0.71 13.81
CA ASP A 51 -1.78 0.21 15.10
C ASP A 51 -0.82 0.71 16.18
N PHE A 52 -1.37 1.24 17.27
CA PHE A 52 -0.64 1.69 18.42
C PHE A 52 -1.45 1.42 19.68
N GLU A 53 -0.83 0.71 20.62
CA GLU A 53 -1.36 0.50 21.95
C GLU A 53 -0.38 1.08 22.98
N PRO A 54 -0.70 2.23 23.62
CA PRO A 54 0.19 2.87 24.57
C PRO A 54 0.45 1.96 25.77
N THR A 55 1.71 1.86 26.19
CA THR A 55 2.04 1.21 27.48
C THR A 55 2.04 2.23 28.60
N GLY A 56 1.77 1.81 29.83
CA GLY A 56 1.28 2.65 30.96
C GLY A 56 2.06 3.91 31.37
N SER A 57 3.14 4.30 30.69
CA SER A 57 3.83 5.60 30.83
C SER A 57 3.63 6.56 29.65
N GLU A 58 3.00 6.13 28.55
CA GLU A 58 2.79 6.93 27.35
C GLU A 58 1.51 7.78 27.47
N THR A 59 1.56 9.04 27.01
CA THR A 59 0.44 9.98 27.03
C THR A 59 -0.48 9.86 25.82
N ASP A 60 -0.08 9.08 24.83
CA ASP A 60 -0.78 8.94 23.57
C ASP A 60 -2.03 8.07 23.74
N LYS A 61 -3.01 8.26 22.87
CA LYS A 61 -4.25 7.46 22.86
C LYS A 61 -4.03 6.22 21.99
N PRO A 62 -4.63 5.06 22.33
CA PRO A 62 -4.61 3.91 21.43
C PRO A 62 -5.19 4.31 20.07
N CYS A 63 -4.57 3.81 19.00
CA CYS A 63 -5.07 3.98 17.65
C CYS A 63 -5.04 2.66 16.89
N SER A 64 -6.11 2.39 16.14
CA SER A 64 -6.09 1.45 15.02
C SER A 64 -6.86 2.07 13.86
N THR A 65 -6.21 2.24 12.71
CA THR A 65 -6.84 2.80 11.51
C THR A 65 -6.25 2.19 10.25
N GLU A 66 -7.07 2.10 9.20
CA GLU A 66 -6.64 1.60 7.90
C GLU A 66 -7.11 2.52 6.77
N ILE A 67 -6.37 2.49 5.66
CA ILE A 67 -6.77 3.08 4.39
C ILE A 67 -6.37 2.15 3.24
N SER A 68 -7.31 1.94 2.34
CA SER A 68 -7.11 1.05 1.20
C SER A 68 -7.81 1.54 -0.07
N GLY A 69 -7.20 1.18 -1.21
CA GLY A 69 -7.72 1.50 -2.53
C GLY A 69 -6.74 1.19 -3.65
N GLU A 70 -7.16 1.53 -4.87
CA GLU A 70 -6.29 1.51 -6.04
C GLU A 70 -5.32 2.69 -5.96
N ALA A 71 -4.04 2.40 -6.22
CA ALA A 71 -2.98 3.39 -6.27
C ALA A 71 -2.56 3.61 -7.72
N LYS A 72 -2.35 4.88 -8.07
CA LYS A 72 -1.74 5.27 -9.33
C LYS A 72 -0.24 5.03 -9.27
N VAL A 73 0.31 4.33 -10.26
CA VAL A 73 1.76 4.24 -10.46
C VAL A 73 2.24 5.54 -11.09
N VAL A 74 3.07 6.30 -10.37
CA VAL A 74 3.66 7.56 -10.86
C VAL A 74 5.03 7.29 -11.49
N SER A 75 5.82 6.41 -10.87
CA SER A 75 7.08 5.88 -11.39
C SER A 75 7.33 4.47 -10.85
N GLU A 76 8.46 3.85 -11.19
CA GLU A 76 8.84 2.54 -10.63
C GLU A 76 8.95 2.56 -9.10
N ASN A 77 9.26 3.72 -8.51
CA ASN A 77 9.54 3.91 -7.09
C ASN A 77 8.49 4.78 -6.39
N GLU A 78 7.37 5.10 -7.04
CA GLU A 78 6.37 6.02 -6.48
C GLU A 78 4.94 5.60 -6.84
N LEU A 79 4.13 5.41 -5.79
CA LEU A 79 2.71 5.11 -5.88
C LEU A 79 1.89 6.18 -5.15
N HIS A 80 0.75 6.57 -5.73
CA HIS A 80 -0.16 7.55 -5.12
C HIS A 80 -1.51 6.90 -4.86
N LEU A 81 -1.92 6.81 -3.59
CA LEU A 81 -3.28 6.45 -3.21
C LEU A 81 -4.07 7.74 -2.93
N LYS A 82 -5.26 7.87 -3.51
CA LYS A 82 -6.19 8.96 -3.22
C LYS A 82 -7.54 8.39 -2.80
N LYS A 83 -8.00 8.71 -1.60
CA LYS A 83 -9.25 8.22 -1.03
C LYS A 83 -10.13 9.39 -0.58
N GLN A 84 -11.37 9.40 -1.04
CA GLN A 84 -12.35 10.38 -0.59
C GLN A 84 -12.86 10.02 0.81
N ALA A 85 -12.98 11.00 1.69
CA ALA A 85 -13.66 10.84 2.97
C ALA A 85 -15.16 10.61 2.75
N GLN A 86 -15.78 9.76 3.58
CA GLN A 86 -17.15 9.34 3.37
C GLN A 86 -18.12 10.53 3.52
N GLY A 87 -18.85 10.86 2.46
CA GLY A 87 -19.86 11.93 2.49
C GLY A 87 -19.28 13.35 2.42
N GLU A 88 -17.96 13.49 2.22
CA GLU A 88 -17.28 14.78 2.21
C GLU A 88 -16.50 15.00 0.92
N ALA A 89 -16.28 16.27 0.53
CA ALA A 89 -15.47 16.65 -0.64
C ALA A 89 -13.96 16.76 -0.30
N HIS A 90 -13.51 15.96 0.67
CA HIS A 90 -12.13 15.92 1.16
C HIS A 90 -11.45 14.61 0.78
N TYR A 91 -10.13 14.66 0.58
CA TYR A 91 -9.36 13.53 0.05
C TYR A 91 -8.09 13.34 0.86
N CYS A 92 -7.94 12.15 1.44
CA CYS A 92 -6.65 11.69 1.91
C CYS A 92 -5.82 11.23 0.71
N GLU A 93 -4.62 11.79 0.56
CA GLU A 93 -3.66 11.37 -0.44
C GLU A 93 -2.41 10.85 0.26
N LEU A 94 -1.99 9.64 -0.11
CA LEU A 94 -0.74 9.04 0.34
C LEU A 94 0.22 8.96 -0.84
N LYS A 95 1.42 9.51 -0.66
CA LYS A 95 2.56 9.23 -1.54
C LYS A 95 3.41 8.14 -0.89
N ILE A 96 3.59 7.05 -1.61
CA ILE A 96 4.36 5.89 -1.17
C ILE A 96 5.62 5.84 -2.02
N LEU A 97 6.75 6.07 -1.38
CA LEU A 97 8.08 6.05 -1.97
C LEU A 97 8.73 4.70 -1.70
N LEU A 98 9.13 4.00 -2.75
CA LEU A 98 9.75 2.67 -2.68
C LEU A 98 11.24 2.79 -2.99
N ASN A 99 12.06 2.07 -2.23
CA ASN A 99 13.50 1.96 -2.47
C ASN A 99 13.96 0.52 -2.16
N GLY A 100 13.76 -0.39 -3.12
CA GLY A 100 14.08 -1.80 -2.96
C GLY A 100 13.26 -2.45 -1.85
N ASP A 101 13.93 -2.78 -0.74
CA ASP A 101 13.32 -3.41 0.44
C ASP A 101 12.85 -2.37 1.48
N GLU A 102 12.77 -1.10 1.12
CA GLU A 102 12.30 -0.02 1.99
C GLU A 102 11.12 0.73 1.37
N ALA A 103 10.23 1.23 2.23
CA ALA A 103 9.17 2.15 1.86
C ALA A 103 9.10 3.34 2.82
N LYS A 104 8.68 4.50 2.31
CA LYS A 104 8.30 5.68 3.08
C LYS A 104 6.95 6.19 2.60
N ILE A 105 6.23 6.83 3.51
CA ILE A 105 4.87 7.31 3.28
C ILE A 105 4.80 8.76 3.72
N GLU A 106 4.29 9.60 2.82
CA GLU A 106 3.90 10.99 3.09
C GLU A 106 2.38 11.09 2.94
N GLU A 107 1.73 11.84 3.82
CA GLU A 107 0.27 12.02 3.78
C GLU A 107 -0.15 13.50 3.73
N THR A 108 -1.33 13.77 3.16
CA THR A 108 -1.92 15.11 3.21
C THR A 108 -2.54 15.42 4.57
N GLN A 109 -2.69 16.72 4.89
CA GLN A 109 -3.39 17.18 6.09
C GLN A 109 -4.84 16.67 6.18
N ASP A 110 -5.48 16.38 5.04
CA ASP A 110 -6.83 15.82 5.00
C ASP A 110 -6.90 14.39 5.55
N CYS A 111 -5.82 13.59 5.44
CA CYS A 111 -5.74 12.27 6.09
C CYS A 111 -5.92 12.40 7.60
N VAL A 112 -5.20 13.35 8.19
CA VAL A 112 -5.21 13.64 9.63
C VAL A 112 -6.60 14.08 10.09
N ARG A 113 -7.22 14.99 9.35
CA ARG A 113 -8.49 15.61 9.76
C ARG A 113 -9.69 14.69 9.58
N TYR A 114 -9.68 13.86 8.54
CA TYR A 114 -10.88 13.14 8.09
C TYR A 114 -10.79 11.61 8.18
N PHE A 115 -9.59 11.03 8.42
CA PHE A 115 -9.41 9.57 8.47
C PHE A 115 -8.85 9.06 9.80
N THR A 116 -7.89 9.76 10.39
CA THR A 116 -7.09 9.18 11.48
C THR A 116 -7.14 9.97 12.79
N GLY A 117 -7.48 11.26 12.75
CA GLY A 117 -7.30 12.16 13.90
C GLY A 117 -5.84 12.55 14.11
N ASP A 118 -5.58 13.53 14.97
CA ASP A 118 -4.24 14.16 15.12
C ASP A 118 -3.12 13.18 15.51
N PHE A 119 -3.43 12.09 16.21
CA PHE A 119 -2.46 11.21 16.86
C PHE A 119 -2.11 9.98 16.04
N CYS A 120 -2.94 9.63 15.06
CA CYS A 120 -2.75 8.44 14.26
C CYS A 120 -2.37 8.86 12.86
N ARG A 121 -1.19 8.50 12.40
CA ARG A 121 -0.61 9.07 11.18
C ARG A 121 -0.30 7.94 10.20
N PHE A 122 -0.76 8.08 8.96
CA PHE A 122 -0.28 7.23 7.88
C PHE A 122 1.12 7.64 7.43
N ASP A 123 1.54 8.87 7.74
CA ASP A 123 2.90 9.34 7.51
C ASP A 123 3.92 8.46 8.26
N SER A 124 5.01 8.16 7.58
CA SER A 124 6.13 7.39 8.15
C SER A 124 7.09 8.25 8.98
N GLU A 125 6.88 9.56 9.02
CA GLU A 125 7.68 10.58 9.69
C GLU A 125 9.15 10.54 9.27
N GLY A 126 9.39 10.23 7.99
CA GLY A 126 10.71 10.04 7.40
C GLY A 126 11.42 8.73 7.78
N LYS A 127 10.85 7.93 8.70
CA LYS A 127 11.34 6.60 9.07
C LYS A 127 10.94 5.56 8.01
N VAL A 128 11.68 4.46 7.94
CA VAL A 128 11.50 3.43 6.91
C VAL A 128 10.57 2.31 7.39
N LEU A 129 9.71 1.85 6.49
CA LEU A 129 9.04 0.55 6.60
C LEU A 129 9.91 -0.47 5.85
N ALA A 130 10.34 -1.53 6.52
CA ALA A 130 11.19 -2.56 5.94
C ALA A 130 10.34 -3.68 5.32
N LYS A 131 10.72 -4.12 4.12
CA LYS A 131 10.07 -5.21 3.42
C LYS A 131 10.23 -6.52 4.19
N ILE A 132 9.15 -7.26 4.35
CA ILE A 132 9.15 -8.61 4.91
C ILE A 132 8.95 -9.64 3.80
N LYS A 133 9.65 -10.77 3.92
CA LYS A 133 9.64 -11.88 2.95
C LYS A 133 8.73 -13.00 3.41
#